data_AF-A0A9D9CSU4-F1
#
_entry.id   AF-A0A9D9CSU4-F1
#
_cell.length_a   1.000
_cell.length_b   1.000
_cell.length_c   1.000
_cell.angle_alpha   90.00
_cell.angle_beta   90.00
_cell.angle_gamma   90.00
#
_symmetry.space_group_name_H-M   'P 1'
#
loop_
_entity.id
_entity.type
_entity.pdbx_description
1 polymer ?
#
loop_
_entity_poly.entity_id
_entity_poly.type
_entity_poly.pdbx_seq_one_letter_code
_entity_poly.pdbx_strand_id
1 'polypeptide(L)'
;EYVPDKDRAVPFSSMIYFGDGATDIPCMKLVKQFGGHSIAVYHPTKRGARVKAEKLISENRVNFACPTDYTRYGKLYRVVTSVIDKIVADLQLEAITKV
;
A
#
# COMPACT_ATOMS: atom_id res chain seq x y z
N GLU A 1 15.83 5.73 -19.08
CA GLU A 1 16.56 4.45 -18.93
C GLU A 1 15.82 3.57 -17.93
N TYR A 2 15.81 2.24 -18.12
CA TYR A 2 15.10 1.30 -17.22
C TYR A 2 16.05 0.81 -16.12
N VAL A 3 15.59 0.86 -14.86
CA VAL A 3 16.31 0.32 -13.69
C VAL A 3 15.61 -0.96 -13.20
N PRO A 4 16.30 -2.11 -13.17
CA PRO A 4 15.76 -3.35 -12.59
C PRO A 4 15.37 -3.15 -11.13
N ASP A 5 14.30 -3.82 -10.66
CA ASP A 5 13.73 -3.58 -9.33
C ASP A 5 14.74 -3.70 -8.18
N LYS A 6 15.59 -4.73 -8.22
CA LYS A 6 16.66 -4.99 -7.24
C LYS A 6 17.73 -3.90 -7.17
N ASP A 7 17.89 -3.13 -8.24
CA ASP A 7 18.91 -2.08 -8.38
C ASP A 7 18.32 -0.69 -8.08
N ARG A 8 17.02 -0.62 -7.76
CA ARG A 8 16.36 0.62 -7.36
C ARG A 8 16.77 0.98 -5.94
N ALA A 9 16.92 2.28 -5.68
CA ALA A 9 17.16 2.80 -4.34
C ALA A 9 16.06 2.38 -3.34
N VAL A 10 14.82 2.24 -3.83
CA VAL A 10 13.71 1.65 -3.09
C VAL A 10 13.03 0.61 -4.00
N PRO A 11 13.11 -0.69 -3.67
CA PRO A 11 12.38 -1.73 -4.38
C PRO A 11 10.86 -1.56 -4.23
N PHE A 12 10.07 -1.98 -5.22
CA PHE A 12 8.60 -1.89 -5.13
C PHE A 12 8.04 -2.65 -3.92
N SER A 13 8.61 -3.80 -3.57
CA SER A 13 8.22 -4.59 -2.39
C SER A 13 8.33 -3.82 -1.07
N SER A 14 9.18 -2.79 -1.03
CA SER A 14 9.40 -1.92 0.13
C SER A 14 8.63 -0.60 0.05
N MET A 15 7.68 -0.47 -0.89
CA MET A 15 6.88 0.76 -1.07
C MET A 15 5.48 0.64 -0.47
N ILE A 16 5.04 1.73 0.16
CA ILE A 16 3.64 1.97 0.52
C ILE A 16 3.13 3.15 -0.29
N TYR A 17 2.04 2.96 -1.03
CA TYR A 17 1.40 4.00 -1.83
C TYR A 17 0.02 4.35 -1.27
N PHE A 18 -0.29 5.63 -1.15
CA PHE A 18 -1.59 6.13 -0.72
C PHE A 18 -2.29 6.82 -1.89
N GLY A 19 -3.55 6.48 -2.15
CA GLY A 19 -4.37 7.12 -3.17
C GLY A 19 -5.81 7.32 -2.70
N ASP A 20 -6.45 8.42 -3.08
CA ASP A 20 -7.78 8.80 -2.59
C ASP A 20 -8.85 8.80 -3.69
N GLY A 21 -8.44 8.60 -4.94
CA GLY A 21 -9.30 8.77 -6.09
C GLY A 21 -9.02 7.83 -7.26
N ALA A 22 -9.82 8.02 -8.30
CA ALA A 22 -9.69 7.25 -9.55
C ALA A 22 -8.40 7.58 -10.31
N THR A 23 -7.86 8.79 -10.12
CA THR A 23 -6.61 9.27 -10.70
C THR A 23 -5.41 8.43 -10.28
N ASP A 24 -5.45 7.86 -9.08
CA ASP A 24 -4.33 7.10 -8.51
C ASP A 24 -4.42 5.60 -8.81
N ILE A 25 -5.52 5.14 -9.42
CA ILE A 25 -5.73 3.71 -9.73
C ILE A 25 -4.55 3.11 -10.53
N PRO A 26 -4.00 3.78 -11.55
CA PRO A 26 -2.84 3.24 -12.28
C PRO A 26 -1.62 3.04 -11.35
N CYS A 27 -1.32 4.02 -10.49
CA CYS A 27 -0.19 3.95 -9.56
C CYS A 27 -0.39 2.88 -8.48
N MET A 28 -1.59 2.79 -7.89
CA MET A 28 -1.92 1.76 -6.91
C MET A 28 -1.80 0.35 -7.50
N LYS A 29 -2.32 0.15 -8.73
CA LYS A 29 -2.19 -1.14 -9.41
C LYS A 29 -0.74 -1.49 -9.71
N LEU A 30 0.05 -0.52 -10.18
CA LEU A 30 1.47 -0.70 -10.46
C LEU A 30 2.23 -1.17 -9.21
N VAL A 31 2.12 -0.40 -8.11
CA VAL A 31 2.83 -0.71 -6.86
C VAL A 31 2.43 -2.10 -6.34
N LYS A 32 1.13 -2.41 -6.34
CA LYS A 32 0.63 -3.73 -5.93
C LYS A 32 1.15 -4.87 -6.82
N GLN A 33 1.17 -4.67 -8.14
CA GLN A 33 1.62 -5.67 -9.11
C GLN A 33 3.09 -6.04 -8.92
N PHE A 34 3.92 -5.07 -8.53
CA PHE A 34 5.35 -5.29 -8.25
C PHE A 34 5.65 -5.60 -6.78
N GLY A 35 4.65 -6.08 -6.02
CA GLY A 35 4.84 -6.60 -4.67
C GLY A 35 4.78 -5.55 -3.55
N GLY A 36 4.58 -4.28 -3.88
CA GLY A 36 4.37 -3.22 -2.90
C GLY A 36 2.95 -3.17 -2.35
N HIS A 37 2.69 -2.18 -1.50
CA HIS A 37 1.47 -2.08 -0.71
C HIS A 37 0.69 -0.80 -1.02
N SER A 38 -0.50 -0.92 -1.60
CA SER A 38 -1.37 0.22 -1.89
C SER A 38 -2.54 0.34 -0.92
N ILE A 39 -2.72 1.55 -0.38
CA ILE A 39 -3.77 1.91 0.58
C ILE A 39 -4.68 2.95 -0.06
N ALA A 40 -5.92 2.57 -0.35
CA ALA A 40 -6.97 3.51 -0.70
C ALA A 40 -7.41 4.28 0.56
N VAL A 41 -7.28 5.60 0.56
CA VAL A 41 -7.77 6.45 1.64
C VAL A 41 -9.09 7.10 1.25
N TYR A 42 -10.00 7.28 2.20
CA TYR A 42 -11.26 7.94 1.94
C TYR A 42 -11.68 8.84 3.10
N HIS A 43 -12.33 9.96 2.79
CA HIS A 43 -12.83 10.85 3.82
C HIS A 43 -14.10 10.26 4.45
N PRO A 44 -14.16 10.01 5.77
CA PRO A 44 -15.25 9.27 6.40
C PRO A 44 -16.58 10.02 6.35
N THR A 45 -16.55 11.36 6.28
CA THR A 45 -17.74 12.22 6.19
C THR A 45 -18.29 12.34 4.78
N LYS A 46 -17.52 11.93 3.75
CA LYS A 46 -17.94 12.02 2.35
C LYS A 46 -18.84 10.84 2.00
N ARG A 47 -20.12 11.13 1.76
CA ARG A 47 -21.14 10.12 1.40
C ARG A 47 -20.67 9.27 0.22
N GLY A 48 -20.73 7.94 0.39
CA GLY A 48 -20.35 6.97 -0.63
C GLY A 48 -18.83 6.78 -0.85
N ALA A 49 -17.97 7.53 -0.15
CA ALA A 49 -16.52 7.38 -0.31
C ALA A 49 -16.03 6.02 0.21
N ARG A 50 -16.59 5.53 1.32
CA ARG A 50 -16.33 4.19 1.84
C ARG A 50 -16.66 3.09 0.83
N VAL A 51 -17.85 3.14 0.23
CA VAL A 51 -18.30 2.15 -0.77
C VAL A 51 -17.38 2.15 -2.00
N LYS A 52 -16.95 3.34 -2.45
CA LYS A 52 -15.96 3.46 -3.54
C LYS A 52 -14.62 2.82 -3.17
N ALA A 53 -14.13 3.05 -1.95
CA ALA A 53 -12.87 2.47 -1.49
C ALA A 53 -12.97 0.94 -1.30
N GLU A 54 -14.09 0.43 -0.78
CA GLU A 54 -14.36 -1.00 -0.67
C GLU A 54 -14.45 -1.67 -2.06
N LYS A 55 -15.02 -0.97 -3.06
CA LYS A 55 -15.03 -1.44 -4.45
C LYS A 55 -13.62 -1.59 -5.04
N LEU A 56 -12.70 -0.68 -4.69
CA LEU A 56 -11.30 -0.80 -5.12
C LEU A 56 -10.62 -2.04 -4.53
N ILE A 57 -10.96 -2.44 -3.30
CA ILE A 57 -10.51 -3.71 -2.73
C ILE A 57 -11.11 -4.89 -3.50
N SER A 58 -12.43 -4.90 -3.72
CA SER A 58 -13.11 -6.04 -4.36
C SER A 58 -12.65 -6.27 -5.80
N GLU A 59 -12.28 -5.21 -6.51
CA GLU A 59 -11.72 -5.29 -7.86
C GLU A 59 -10.22 -5.65 -7.85
N ASN A 60 -9.67 -6.06 -6.70
CA ASN A 60 -8.28 -6.41 -6.48
C ASN A 60 -7.30 -5.28 -6.88
N ARG A 61 -7.74 -4.01 -6.85
CA ARG A 61 -6.93 -2.87 -7.31
C ARG A 61 -6.01 -2.31 -6.23
N VAL A 62 -6.35 -2.50 -4.96
CA VAL A 62 -5.56 -2.05 -3.80
C VAL A 62 -5.39 -3.19 -2.80
N ASN A 63 -4.51 -3.02 -1.82
CA ASN A 63 -4.33 -3.98 -0.72
C ASN A 63 -5.27 -3.64 0.44
N PHE A 64 -5.44 -2.35 0.73
CA PHE A 64 -6.20 -1.89 1.90
C PHE A 64 -7.09 -0.69 1.57
N ALA A 65 -8.14 -0.48 2.38
CA ALA A 65 -8.94 0.74 2.38
C ALA A 65 -9.14 1.26 3.80
N CYS A 66 -8.75 2.52 4.02
CA CYS A 66 -8.74 3.15 5.34
C CYS A 66 -9.39 4.54 5.30
N PRO A 67 -10.08 4.96 6.37
CA PRO A 67 -10.47 6.36 6.49
C PRO A 67 -9.22 7.25 6.57
N THR A 68 -9.32 8.51 6.14
CA THR A 68 -8.29 9.55 6.30
C THR A 68 -8.22 10.02 7.75
N ASP A 69 -7.99 9.08 8.67
CA ASP A 69 -7.74 9.33 10.09
C ASP A 69 -6.28 9.00 10.37
N TYR A 70 -5.46 10.05 10.46
CA TYR A 70 -4.02 9.98 10.67
C TYR A 70 -3.63 10.02 12.16
N THR A 71 -4.59 9.85 13.06
CA THR A 71 -4.32 9.83 14.50
C THR A 71 -3.51 8.60 14.88
N ARG A 72 -2.70 8.73 15.94
CA ARG A 72 -1.92 7.63 16.48
C ARG A 72 -2.86 6.52 16.96
N TYR A 73 -2.50 5.27 16.70
CA TYR A 73 -3.30 4.07 17.03
C TYR A 73 -4.63 3.93 16.27
N GLY A 74 -4.99 4.89 15.40
CA GLY A 74 -6.11 4.78 14.48
C GLY A 74 -5.92 3.65 13.45
N LYS A 75 -6.97 3.36 12.68
CA LYS A 75 -6.97 2.25 11.69
C LYS A 75 -5.83 2.40 10.68
N LEU A 76 -5.67 3.59 10.11
CA LEU A 76 -4.62 3.86 9.12
C LEU A 76 -3.22 3.66 9.70
N TYR A 77 -2.97 4.22 10.89
CA TYR A 77 -1.71 4.05 11.62
C TYR A 77 -1.36 2.58 11.78
N ARG A 78 -2.29 1.77 12.30
CA ARG A 78 -2.07 0.33 12.54
C ARG A 78 -1.78 -0.42 11.24
N VAL A 79 -2.50 -0.12 10.16
CA VAL A 79 -2.25 -0.74 8.85
C VAL A 79 -0.85 -0.40 8.34
N VAL A 80 -0.47 0.88 8.38
CA VAL A 80 0.85 1.34 7.91
C VAL A 80 1.97 0.69 8.72
N THR A 81 1.90 0.72 10.06
CA THR A 81 2.93 0.12 10.90
C THR A 81 3.03 -1.38 10.67
N SER A 82 1.91 -2.09 10.54
CA SER A 82 1.93 -3.53 10.26
C SER A 82 2.51 -3.87 8.88
N VAL A 83 2.35 -3.00 7.88
CA VAL A 83 3.01 -3.18 6.58
C VAL A 83 4.51 -2.95 6.69
N ILE A 84 4.95 -1.95 7.47
CA ILE A 84 6.37 -1.71 7.74
C ILE A 84 6.98 -2.93 8.46
N ASP A 85 6.31 -3.45 9.49
CA ASP A 85 6.75 -4.64 10.22
C ASP A 85 6.88 -5.86 9.28
N LYS A 86 5.95 -6.01 8.33
CA LYS A 86 6.02 -7.04 7.29
C LYS A 86 7.25 -6.85 6.39
N ILE A 87 7.51 -5.62 5.90
CA ILE A 87 8.68 -5.33 5.06
C ILE A 87 9.97 -5.66 5.81
N VAL A 88 10.05 -5.31 7.10
CA VAL A 88 11.21 -5.66 7.94
C VAL A 88 11.39 -7.17 8.02
N ALA A 89 10.31 -7.93 8.25
CA ALA A 89 10.36 -9.38 8.31
C ALA A 89 10.79 -10.01 6.97
N ASP A 90 10.29 -9.50 5.84
CA ASP A 90 10.66 -9.95 4.50
C ASP A 90 12.16 -9.72 4.24
N LEU A 91 12.69 -8.54 4.58
CA LEU A 91 14.12 -8.22 4.44
C LEU A 91 15.01 -9.09 5.35
N GLN A 92 14.56 -9.40 6.56
CA GLN A 92 15.26 -10.31 7.46
C GLN A 92 15.31 -11.73 6.90
N LEU A 93 14.19 -12.22 6.35
CA LEU A 93 14.14 -13.52 5.70
C LEU A 93 15.12 -13.58 4.52
N GLU A 94 15.11 -12.58 3.64
CA GLU A 94 16.06 -12.50 2.53
C GLU A 94 17.52 -12.54 2.98
N ALA A 95 17.86 -11.88 4.08
CA ALA A 95 19.22 -11.88 4.63
C ALA A 95 19.63 -13.26 5.16
N ILE A 96 18.70 -14.04 5.72
CA ILE A 96 18.96 -15.39 6.26
C ILE A 96 18.98 -16.44 5.15
N THR A 97 18.15 -16.29 4.11
CA THR A 97 18.00 -17.29 3.04
C THR A 97 18.95 -17.08 1.85
N LYS A 98 19.68 -15.96 1.79
CA LYS A 98 20.73 -15.75 0.80
C LYS A 98 21.89 -16.74 1.08
N VAL A 99 21.92 -17.81 0.29
CA VAL A 99 23.10 -18.68 0.08
C VAL A 99 24.05 -18.00 -0.89
#